data_AF-A0A512UHF2-F1
#
_entry.id   AF-A0A512UHF2-F1
#
_cell.length_a   1.000
_cell.length_b   1.000
_cell.length_c   1.000
_cell.angle_alpha   90.00
_cell.angle_beta   90.00
_cell.angle_gamma   90.00
#
_symmetry.space_group_name_H-M   'P 1'
#
loop_
_entity.id
_entity.type
_entity.pdbx_description
1 polymer ?
#
loop_
_entity_poly.entity_id
_entity_poly.type
_entity_poly.pdbx_seq_one_letter_code
_entity_poly.pdbx_strand_id
1 'polypeptide(L)'
;MSELIKPPSSSVSHCIYVIDSIVCKKIHNPVIAATIVGGILVSVAVKSYFTWSPYNSFEECGFLPDFLQNVMNLLFIMRFPSKSKKSLRIHSNKYIETVLFAGLNIVAMVSLLSPYPFSSLMGQAFRVLLWVSIICPYVILVLNLVELAWGHLDTQPEKEKIPEAKKDNLLGLIVDANNSFMAIFIAQSFTAVNLDLPFYENSFIPVIYKYAAYSLKFYLIYCFVLYEIVVVIYDMHDIKNYTELYEPVQLGTKKKSWGDFLDNLTPYCLLGTTLLAMVFDGVMMWLGYQHM
;
A
#
# COMPACT_ATOMS: atom_id res chain seq x y z
N MET A 1 10.15 30.38 19.18
CA MET A 1 8.89 30.79 18.53
C MET A 1 8.43 29.59 17.72
N SER A 2 7.36 28.90 18.12
CA SER A 2 6.81 27.82 17.30
C SER A 2 6.22 28.46 16.06
N GLU A 3 6.66 28.05 14.88
CA GLU A 3 5.97 28.37 13.64
C GLU A 3 4.52 27.92 13.80
N LEU A 4 3.59 28.88 13.91
CA LEU A 4 2.18 28.55 13.87
C LEU A 4 1.93 27.93 12.51
N ILE A 5 1.67 26.63 12.50
CA ILE A 5 1.19 25.87 11.35
C ILE A 5 0.09 26.72 10.70
N LYS A 6 0.34 27.21 9.48
CA LYS A 6 -0.70 27.92 8.74
C LYS A 6 -1.88 26.97 8.60
N PRO A 7 -3.10 27.37 9.01
CA PRO A 7 -4.25 26.50 8.86
C PRO A 7 -4.40 26.14 7.37
N PRO A 8 -4.65 24.86 7.05
CA PRO A 8 -4.86 24.44 5.66
C PRO A 8 -6.00 25.24 5.06
N SER A 9 -5.96 25.49 3.75
CA SER A 9 -7.07 26.15 3.07
C SER A 9 -8.35 25.32 3.24
N SER A 10 -9.51 26.01 3.31
CA SER A 10 -10.81 25.35 3.51
C SER A 10 -11.06 24.22 2.50
N SER A 11 -10.65 24.42 1.25
CA SER A 11 -10.74 23.41 0.19
C SER A 11 -9.90 22.15 0.48
N VAL A 12 -8.72 22.30 1.06
CA VAL A 12 -7.81 21.19 1.40
C VAL A 12 -8.36 20.40 2.57
N SER A 13 -8.80 21.10 3.61
CA SER A 13 -9.47 20.49 4.77
C SER A 13 -10.70 19.67 4.34
N HIS A 14 -11.52 20.22 3.43
CA HIS A 14 -12.68 19.51 2.89
C HIS A 14 -12.27 18.28 2.05
N CYS A 15 -11.24 18.39 1.21
CA CYS A 15 -10.73 17.27 0.42
C CYS A 15 -10.26 16.13 1.34
N ILE A 16 -9.47 16.46 2.37
CA ILE A 16 -8.96 15.50 3.35
C ILE A 16 -10.12 14.85 4.11
N TYR A 17 -11.13 15.62 4.52
CA TYR A 17 -12.33 15.08 5.17
C TYR A 17 -13.07 14.08 4.27
N VAL A 18 -13.25 14.39 2.99
CA VAL A 18 -13.91 13.48 2.04
C VAL A 18 -13.12 12.19 1.92
N ILE A 19 -11.80 12.26 1.73
CA ILE A 19 -10.97 11.06 1.55
C ILE A 19 -10.87 10.24 2.84
N ASP A 20 -10.52 10.85 3.97
CA ASP A 20 -10.33 10.13 5.25
C ASP A 20 -11.67 9.65 5.84
N SER A 21 -12.62 10.55 6.03
CA SER A 21 -13.85 10.25 6.76
C SER A 21 -14.89 9.50 5.92
N ILE A 22 -15.05 9.88 4.65
CA ILE A 22 -16.07 9.27 3.79
C ILE A 22 -15.51 8.05 3.08
N VAL A 23 -14.43 8.22 2.32
CA VAL A 23 -13.92 7.14 1.47
C VAL A 23 -13.26 6.04 2.31
N CYS A 24 -12.31 6.40 3.19
CA CYS A 24 -11.57 5.40 3.98
C CYS A 24 -12.43 4.76 5.08
N LYS A 25 -13.16 5.57 5.88
CA LYS A 25 -13.87 5.06 7.07
C LYS A 25 -15.30 4.57 6.80
N LYS A 26 -16.07 5.22 5.92
CA LYS A 26 -17.47 4.84 5.66
C LYS A 26 -17.64 3.88 4.48
N ILE A 27 -17.07 4.21 3.32
CA ILE A 27 -17.24 3.41 2.10
C ILE A 27 -16.43 2.12 2.21
N HIS A 28 -15.12 2.23 2.42
CA HIS A 28 -14.24 1.07 2.37
C HIS A 28 -14.13 0.32 3.70
N ASN A 29 -14.38 1.00 4.82
CA ASN A 29 -14.29 0.51 6.21
C ASN A 29 -13.32 -0.67 6.39
N PRO A 30 -12.03 -0.39 6.69
CA PRO A 30 -11.00 -1.41 6.70
C PRO A 30 -11.25 -2.53 7.70
N VAL A 31 -11.94 -2.27 8.82
CA VAL A 31 -12.24 -3.29 9.84
C VAL A 31 -13.27 -4.29 9.31
N ILE A 32 -14.34 -3.81 8.67
CA ILE A 32 -15.37 -4.68 8.08
C ILE A 32 -14.77 -5.50 6.95
N ALA A 33 -14.05 -4.84 6.03
CA ALA A 33 -13.40 -5.51 4.91
C ALA A 33 -12.40 -6.57 5.38
N ALA A 34 -11.58 -6.25 6.39
CA ALA A 34 -10.63 -7.18 7.01
C ALA A 34 -11.33 -8.40 7.62
N THR A 35 -12.43 -8.18 8.34
CA THR A 35 -13.21 -9.26 8.97
C THR A 35 -13.81 -10.19 7.91
N ILE A 36 -14.33 -9.64 6.81
CA ILE A 36 -14.90 -10.44 5.71
C ILE A 36 -13.80 -11.26 5.03
N VAL A 37 -12.68 -10.64 4.67
CA VAL A 37 -11.54 -11.33 4.02
C VAL A 37 -11.02 -12.45 4.92
N GLY A 38 -10.71 -12.14 6.18
CA GLY A 38 -10.20 -13.12 7.13
C GLY A 38 -11.19 -14.26 7.38
N GLY A 39 -12.48 -13.95 7.54
CA GLY A 39 -13.52 -14.96 7.71
C GLY A 39 -13.65 -15.91 6.52
N ILE A 40 -13.60 -15.38 5.30
CA ILE A 40 -13.67 -16.21 4.09
C ILE A 40 -12.41 -17.06 3.94
N LEU A 41 -11.21 -16.51 4.14
CA LEU A 41 -9.96 -17.27 4.06
C LEU A 41 -9.92 -18.41 5.09
N VAL A 42 -10.34 -18.16 6.33
CA VAL A 42 -10.44 -19.20 7.36
C VAL A 42 -11.46 -20.26 6.95
N SER A 43 -12.64 -19.86 6.47
CA SER A 43 -13.66 -20.80 5.98
C SER A 43 -13.12 -21.70 4.86
N VAL A 44 -12.38 -21.11 3.90
CA VAL A 44 -11.76 -21.84 2.79
C VAL A 44 -10.67 -22.78 3.29
N ALA A 45 -9.80 -22.35 4.20
CA ALA A 45 -8.76 -23.19 4.78
C ALA A 45 -9.35 -24.39 5.53
N VAL A 46 -10.39 -24.17 6.34
CA VAL A 46 -11.10 -25.23 7.08
C VAL A 46 -11.77 -26.20 6.12
N LYS A 47 -12.49 -25.70 5.11
CA LYS A 47 -13.15 -26.56 4.11
C LYS A 47 -12.12 -27.40 3.35
N SER A 48 -11.04 -26.77 2.89
CA SER A 48 -9.95 -27.43 2.15
C SER A 48 -9.31 -28.55 2.98
N TYR A 49 -9.14 -28.35 4.28
CA TYR A 49 -8.64 -29.39 5.19
C TYR A 49 -9.57 -30.61 5.27
N PHE A 50 -10.90 -30.39 5.33
CA PHE A 50 -11.87 -31.49 5.41
C PHE A 50 -12.16 -32.17 4.07
N THR A 51 -12.08 -31.44 2.96
CA THR A 51 -12.37 -31.96 1.61
C THR A 51 -11.11 -32.36 0.84
N TRP A 52 -9.97 -32.48 1.52
CA TRP A 52 -8.69 -32.83 0.90
C TRP A 52 -8.73 -34.24 0.31
N SER A 53 -9.17 -34.34 -0.94
CA SER A 53 -9.02 -35.53 -1.75
C SER A 53 -7.63 -35.49 -2.39
N PRO A 54 -6.85 -36.59 -2.39
CA PRO A 54 -5.52 -36.65 -3.00
C PRO A 54 -5.51 -36.48 -4.53
N TYR A 55 -6.67 -36.25 -5.16
CA TYR A 55 -6.84 -36.21 -6.62
C TYR A 55 -7.30 -34.86 -7.19
N ASN A 56 -7.45 -33.81 -6.37
CA ASN A 56 -7.71 -32.48 -6.93
C ASN A 56 -6.38 -31.86 -7.36
N SER A 57 -6.04 -32.04 -8.64
CA SER A 57 -4.95 -31.30 -9.28
C SER A 57 -5.22 -29.82 -9.14
N PHE A 58 -4.37 -29.14 -8.37
CA PHE A 58 -4.27 -27.69 -8.38
C PHE A 58 -3.73 -27.29 -9.76
N GLU A 59 -4.63 -27.02 -10.71
CA GLU A 59 -4.26 -26.42 -11.99
C GLU A 59 -3.53 -25.10 -11.73
N GLU A 60 -2.42 -24.88 -12.46
CA GLU A 60 -1.43 -23.78 -12.36
C GLU A 60 -1.89 -22.59 -11.51
N CYS A 61 -1.62 -22.66 -10.21
CA CYS A 61 -2.24 -21.74 -9.27
C CYS A 61 -1.54 -20.37 -9.27
N GLY A 62 -2.29 -19.33 -9.64
CA GLY A 62 -1.92 -17.91 -9.60
C GLY A 62 -1.75 -17.30 -8.21
N PHE A 63 -1.30 -18.05 -7.20
CA PHE A 63 -1.13 -17.56 -5.83
C PHE A 63 0.17 -16.75 -5.61
N LEU A 64 1.19 -16.89 -6.47
CA LEU A 64 2.42 -16.10 -6.36
C LEU A 64 2.17 -14.59 -6.53
N PRO A 65 1.42 -14.12 -7.55
CA PRO A 65 1.00 -12.73 -7.65
C PRO A 65 0.24 -12.21 -6.42
N ASP A 66 -0.68 -13.01 -5.87
CA ASP A 66 -1.47 -12.65 -4.69
C ASP A 66 -0.59 -12.53 -3.43
N PHE A 67 0.33 -13.48 -3.23
CA PHE A 67 1.32 -13.43 -2.14
C PHE A 67 2.17 -12.16 -2.22
N LEU A 68 2.74 -11.87 -3.40
CA LEU A 68 3.54 -10.67 -3.61
C LEU A 68 2.74 -9.39 -3.38
N GLN A 69 1.47 -9.36 -3.82
CA GLN A 69 0.58 -8.23 -3.59
C GLN A 69 0.27 -8.04 -2.10
N ASN A 70 0.13 -9.12 -1.33
CA ASN A 70 -0.07 -9.05 0.11
C ASN A 70 1.20 -8.62 0.86
N VAL A 71 2.40 -9.01 0.38
CA VAL A 71 3.67 -8.43 0.85
C VAL A 71 3.69 -6.91 0.64
N MET A 72 3.24 -6.44 -0.52
CA MET A 72 3.16 -5.01 -0.81
C MET A 72 2.15 -4.29 0.07
N ASN A 73 0.96 -4.88 0.28
CA ASN A 73 -0.04 -4.34 1.20
C ASN A 73 0.55 -4.16 2.61
N LEU A 74 1.33 -5.13 3.10
CA LEU A 74 2.00 -5.04 4.40
C LEU A 74 3.00 -3.88 4.46
N LEU A 75 3.80 -3.70 3.41
CA LEU A 75 4.73 -2.57 3.32
C LEU A 75 3.99 -1.22 3.32
N PHE A 76 2.84 -1.13 2.65
CA PHE A 76 1.99 0.07 2.65
C PHE A 76 1.38 0.35 4.03
N ILE A 77 0.89 -0.68 4.74
CA ILE A 77 0.40 -0.53 6.12
C ILE A 77 1.49 0.02 7.03
N MET A 78 2.74 -0.43 6.86
CA MET A 78 3.86 0.05 7.65
C MET A 78 4.32 1.47 7.27
N ARG A 79 4.25 1.84 5.97
CA ARG A 79 4.72 3.13 5.47
C ARG A 79 3.69 4.26 5.58
N PHE A 80 2.40 3.95 5.44
CA PHE A 80 1.31 4.94 5.44
C PHE A 80 0.27 4.63 6.52
N PRO A 81 0.64 4.69 7.81
CA PRO A 81 -0.33 4.48 8.86
C PRO A 81 -1.35 5.62 8.85
N SER A 82 -2.64 5.28 8.95
CA SER A 82 -3.70 6.27 9.13
C SER A 82 -3.61 7.03 10.45
N LYS A 83 -2.92 6.46 11.44
CA LYS A 83 -2.72 7.05 12.76
C LYS A 83 -1.34 6.69 13.31
N SER A 84 -0.58 7.70 13.70
CA SER A 84 0.76 7.53 14.27
C SER A 84 0.84 8.07 15.69
N LYS A 85 1.59 7.39 16.57
CA LYS A 85 1.89 7.90 17.92
C LYS A 85 2.91 9.05 17.90
N LYS A 86 3.72 9.16 16.85
CA LYS A 86 4.84 10.12 16.76
C LYS A 86 4.49 11.29 15.82
N SER A 87 4.43 11.01 14.52
CA SER A 87 3.97 11.90 13.44
C SER A 87 3.61 11.02 12.22
N LEU A 88 2.71 11.49 11.35
CA LEU A 88 2.43 10.91 10.04
C LEU A 88 3.64 10.99 9.09
N ARG A 89 4.58 11.91 9.38
CA ARG A 89 5.93 11.85 8.82
C ARG A 89 6.66 10.66 9.45
N ILE A 90 6.45 9.47 8.89
CA ILE A 90 7.42 8.40 9.10
C ILE A 90 8.69 8.89 8.41
N HIS A 91 9.71 9.22 9.19
CA HIS A 91 11.08 9.20 8.67
C HIS A 91 11.33 7.77 8.20
N SER A 92 11.16 7.57 6.90
CA SER A 92 11.19 6.23 6.38
C SER A 92 12.57 5.65 6.64
N ASN A 93 12.59 4.49 7.27
CA ASN A 93 13.83 3.82 7.56
C ASN A 93 14.46 3.42 6.23
N LYS A 94 15.75 3.75 6.03
CA LYS A 94 16.51 3.36 4.83
C LYS A 94 16.30 1.89 4.46
N TYR A 95 16.22 1.01 5.46
CA TYR A 95 15.97 -0.41 5.24
C TYR A 95 14.57 -0.68 4.66
N ILE A 96 13.53 -0.01 5.18
CA ILE A 96 12.15 -0.15 4.68
C ILE A 96 12.06 0.38 3.25
N GLU A 97 12.65 1.54 2.97
CA GLU A 97 12.67 2.11 1.61
C GLU A 97 13.43 1.22 0.62
N THR A 98 14.57 0.64 1.03
CA THR A 98 15.32 -0.27 0.15
C THR A 98 14.55 -1.55 -0.13
N VAL A 99 13.90 -2.13 0.89
CA VAL A 99 13.06 -3.32 0.74
C VAL A 99 11.86 -3.02 -0.15
N LEU A 100 11.22 -1.87 0.02
CA LEU A 100 10.10 -1.45 -0.81
C LEU A 100 10.52 -1.23 -2.26
N PHE A 101 11.68 -0.60 -2.50
CA PHE A 101 12.24 -0.42 -3.83
C PHE A 101 12.45 -1.77 -4.53
N ALA A 102 13.08 -2.72 -3.83
CA ALA A 102 13.28 -4.06 -4.36
C ALA A 102 11.94 -4.79 -4.61
N GLY A 103 11.00 -4.70 -3.67
CA GLY A 103 9.68 -5.32 -3.76
C GLY A 103 8.85 -4.79 -4.93
N LEU A 104 8.80 -3.47 -5.12
CA LEU A 104 8.10 -2.84 -6.24
C LEU A 104 8.66 -3.28 -7.60
N ASN A 105 9.97 -3.45 -7.70
CA ASN A 105 10.61 -3.93 -8.92
C ASN A 105 10.34 -5.42 -9.18
N ILE A 106 10.35 -6.27 -8.14
CA ILE A 106 9.98 -7.68 -8.27
C ILE A 106 8.53 -7.80 -8.74
N VAL A 107 7.61 -7.06 -8.10
CA VAL A 107 6.20 -7.04 -8.48
C VAL A 107 6.06 -6.57 -9.92
N ALA A 108 6.71 -5.48 -10.31
CA ALA A 108 6.69 -4.99 -11.67
C ALA A 108 7.15 -6.03 -12.71
N MET A 109 8.22 -6.77 -12.42
CA MET A 109 8.74 -7.82 -13.30
C MET A 109 7.79 -9.00 -13.40
N VAL A 110 7.26 -9.49 -12.27
CA VAL A 110 6.28 -10.58 -12.24
C VAL A 110 5.02 -10.17 -13.01
N SER A 111 4.58 -8.93 -12.85
CA SER A 111 3.46 -8.34 -13.58
C SER A 111 3.69 -8.32 -15.09
N LEU A 112 4.85 -7.88 -15.57
CA LEU A 112 5.17 -7.87 -17.01
C LEU A 112 5.09 -9.27 -17.64
N LEU A 113 5.49 -10.29 -16.89
CA LEU A 113 5.53 -11.68 -17.34
C LEU A 113 4.19 -12.42 -17.15
N SER A 114 3.26 -11.86 -16.37
CA SER A 114 1.99 -12.52 -16.07
C SER A 114 1.04 -12.54 -17.27
N PRO A 115 0.31 -13.65 -17.49
CA PRO A 115 -0.79 -13.70 -18.44
C PRO A 115 -1.99 -12.95 -17.85
N TYR A 116 -2.39 -11.85 -18.49
CA TYR A 116 -3.57 -11.09 -18.06
C TYR A 116 -4.83 -11.55 -18.80
N PRO A 117 -5.99 -11.66 -18.12
CA PRO A 117 -7.26 -12.06 -18.72
C PRO A 117 -7.93 -10.91 -19.49
N PHE A 118 -7.14 -10.15 -20.25
CA PHE A 118 -7.63 -9.04 -21.07
C PHE A 118 -7.72 -9.47 -22.53
N SER A 119 -8.58 -8.79 -23.30
CA SER A 119 -8.53 -8.88 -24.76
C SER A 119 -7.13 -8.52 -25.25
N SER A 120 -6.69 -9.09 -26.38
CA SER A 120 -5.31 -8.95 -26.87
C SER A 120 -4.83 -7.49 -26.95
N LEU A 121 -5.69 -6.58 -27.40
CA LEU A 121 -5.41 -5.15 -27.45
C LEU A 121 -5.28 -4.52 -26.05
N MET A 122 -6.19 -4.85 -25.14
CA MET A 122 -6.18 -4.29 -23.78
C MET A 122 -5.01 -4.86 -22.96
N GLY A 123 -4.64 -6.12 -23.17
CA GLY A 123 -3.44 -6.71 -22.59
C GLY A 123 -2.15 -6.05 -23.08
N GLN A 124 -2.07 -5.72 -24.37
CA GLN A 124 -0.93 -4.97 -24.92
C GLN A 124 -0.88 -3.54 -24.38
N ALA A 125 -2.01 -2.81 -24.36
CA ALA A 125 -2.08 -1.46 -23.82
C ALA A 125 -1.67 -1.43 -22.34
N PHE A 126 -2.14 -2.39 -21.55
CA PHE A 126 -1.78 -2.52 -20.15
C PHE A 126 -0.27 -2.77 -19.96
N ARG A 127 0.33 -3.65 -20.77
CA ARG A 127 1.78 -3.89 -20.76
C ARG A 127 2.59 -2.64 -21.13
N VAL A 128 2.14 -1.86 -22.11
CA VAL A 128 2.80 -0.58 -22.46
C VAL A 128 2.73 0.40 -21.30
N LEU A 129 1.56 0.56 -20.67
CA LEU A 129 1.40 1.43 -19.49
C LEU A 129 2.28 0.97 -18.32
N LEU A 130 2.43 -0.34 -18.11
CA LEU A 130 3.36 -0.87 -17.12
C LEU A 130 4.81 -0.54 -17.43
N TRP A 131 5.24 -0.71 -18.68
CA TRP A 131 6.59 -0.30 -19.09
C TRP A 131 6.86 1.17 -18.83
N VAL A 132 5.91 2.05 -19.16
CA VAL A 132 6.02 3.48 -18.84
C VAL A 132 6.11 3.70 -17.33
N SER A 133 5.30 3.00 -16.54
CA SER A 133 5.27 3.11 -15.08
C SER A 133 6.56 2.58 -14.42
N ILE A 134 7.26 1.65 -15.06
CA ILE A 134 8.56 1.13 -14.63
C ILE A 134 9.69 2.08 -15.03
N ILE A 135 9.68 2.60 -16.25
CA ILE A 135 10.76 3.45 -16.78
C ILE A 135 10.76 4.83 -16.10
N CYS A 136 9.59 5.45 -15.90
CA CYS A 136 9.49 6.81 -15.38
C CYS A 136 10.24 7.02 -14.04
N PRO A 137 10.08 6.17 -13.00
CA PRO A 137 10.82 6.33 -11.75
C PRO A 137 12.34 6.21 -11.92
N TYR A 138 12.83 5.37 -12.84
CA TYR A 138 14.26 5.29 -13.15
C TYR A 138 14.79 6.54 -13.86
N VAL A 139 13.99 7.13 -14.75
CA VAL A 139 14.33 8.42 -15.38
C VAL A 139 14.44 9.52 -14.30
N ILE A 140 13.47 9.60 -13.39
CA ILE A 140 13.49 10.55 -12.26
C ILE A 140 14.73 10.31 -11.37
N LEU A 141 15.03 9.05 -11.04
CA LEU A 141 16.21 8.68 -10.25
C LEU A 141 17.50 9.14 -10.92
N VAL A 142 17.65 8.90 -12.24
CA VAL A 142 18.83 9.32 -13.01
C VAL A 142 18.94 10.85 -13.05
N LEU A 143 17.84 11.58 -13.29
CA LEU A 143 17.83 13.04 -13.30
C LEU A 143 18.31 13.62 -11.96
N ASN A 144 17.79 13.10 -10.85
CA ASN A 144 18.18 13.54 -9.52
C ASN A 144 19.64 13.14 -9.16
N LEU A 145 20.12 11.99 -9.63
CA LEU A 145 21.54 11.60 -9.47
C LEU A 145 22.47 12.51 -10.26
N VAL A 146 22.05 12.92 -11.47
CA VAL A 146 22.79 13.85 -12.32
C VAL A 146 22.82 15.24 -11.69
N GLU A 147 21.71 15.72 -11.13
CA GLU A 147 21.64 16.97 -10.36
C GLU A 147 22.57 16.93 -9.13
N LEU A 148 22.58 15.82 -8.39
CA LEU A 148 23.48 15.63 -7.25
C LEU A 148 24.96 15.62 -7.68
N ALA A 149 25.27 14.99 -8.81
CA ALA A 149 26.64 14.91 -9.34
C ALA A 149 27.12 16.27 -9.87
N TRP A 150 26.26 17.04 -10.55
CA TRP A 150 26.58 18.38 -11.04
C TRP A 150 26.62 19.44 -9.95
N GLY A 151 25.74 19.38 -8.94
CA GLY A 151 25.82 20.27 -7.76
C GLY A 151 27.14 20.11 -7.00
N HIS A 152 27.80 18.96 -7.14
CA HIS A 152 29.13 18.70 -6.58
C HIS A 152 30.29 19.35 -7.37
N LEU A 153 30.05 19.78 -8.62
CA LEU A 153 31.02 20.47 -9.49
C LEU A 153 31.02 21.99 -9.28
N ASP A 154 29.91 22.57 -8.81
CA ASP A 154 29.75 24.04 -8.62
C ASP A 154 30.07 24.56 -7.21
N THR A 155 30.48 23.70 -6.27
CA THR A 155 30.82 24.14 -4.90
C THR A 155 32.32 24.40 -4.73
N GLN A 156 32.67 25.68 -4.61
CA GLN A 156 33.95 26.14 -4.07
C GLN A 156 34.27 25.50 -2.70
N PRO A 157 35.56 25.39 -2.32
CA PRO A 157 35.98 24.70 -1.12
C PRO A 157 35.89 25.65 0.08
N GLU A 158 34.72 25.84 0.66
CA GLU A 158 34.63 26.33 2.04
C GLU A 158 34.05 25.26 2.98
N LYS A 159 34.84 25.03 4.02
CA LYS A 159 34.71 24.02 5.05
C LYS A 159 33.45 24.29 5.88
N GLU A 160 32.53 23.34 5.98
CA GLU A 160 31.83 23.03 7.24
C GLU A 160 31.03 21.72 7.15
N LYS A 161 31.41 20.76 8.02
CA LYS A 161 30.65 19.58 8.50
C LYS A 161 29.59 18.98 7.53
N ILE A 162 30.03 18.12 6.61
CA ILE A 162 29.14 17.31 5.77
C ILE A 162 29.38 15.81 6.02
N PRO A 163 28.74 15.20 7.05
CA PRO A 163 28.42 13.77 6.95
C PRO A 163 26.92 13.46 6.99
N GLU A 164 26.08 14.36 7.54
CA GLU A 164 24.64 14.09 7.72
C GLU A 164 23.80 14.48 6.48
N ALA A 165 24.09 15.61 5.83
CA ALA A 165 23.38 16.06 4.63
C ALA A 165 23.49 15.07 3.44
N LYS A 166 24.61 14.35 3.31
CA LYS A 166 24.82 13.37 2.22
C LYS A 166 23.95 12.12 2.38
N LYS A 167 23.60 11.77 3.63
CA LYS A 167 22.79 10.59 3.96
C LYS A 167 21.30 10.89 3.80
N ASP A 168 20.90 12.12 4.09
CA ASP A 168 19.54 12.61 3.89
C ASP A 168 19.20 12.78 2.40
N ASN A 169 20.17 13.18 1.55
CA ASN A 169 19.95 13.27 0.10
C ASN A 169 19.69 11.92 -0.57
N LEU A 170 20.42 10.85 -0.21
CA LEU A 170 20.19 9.53 -0.82
C LEU A 170 18.89 8.91 -0.32
N LEU A 171 18.56 9.08 0.97
CA LEU A 171 17.31 8.57 1.53
C LEU A 171 16.11 9.30 0.90
N GLY A 172 16.16 10.64 0.80
CA GLY A 172 15.14 11.43 0.12
C GLY A 172 14.94 10.98 -1.33
N LEU A 173 16.04 10.78 -2.06
CA LEU A 173 15.98 10.27 -3.43
C LEU A 173 15.30 8.90 -3.56
N ILE A 174 15.59 7.96 -2.64
CA ILE A 174 14.95 6.64 -2.66
C ILE A 174 13.47 6.77 -2.30
N VAL A 175 13.12 7.65 -1.36
CA VAL A 175 11.73 7.93 -0.97
C VAL A 175 10.93 8.45 -2.18
N ASP A 176 11.49 9.39 -2.94
CA ASP A 176 10.87 9.98 -4.12
C ASP A 176 10.71 8.98 -5.26
N ALA A 177 11.75 8.17 -5.48
CA ALA A 177 11.69 7.08 -6.46
C ALA A 177 10.61 6.07 -6.07
N ASN A 178 10.54 5.68 -4.79
CA ASN A 178 9.52 4.75 -4.31
C ASN A 178 8.10 5.32 -4.41
N ASN A 179 7.89 6.60 -4.08
CA ASN A 179 6.60 7.29 -4.29
C ASN A 179 6.17 7.19 -5.76
N SER A 180 7.10 7.38 -6.69
CA SER A 180 6.85 7.24 -8.13
C SER A 180 6.53 5.80 -8.54
N PHE A 181 7.22 4.81 -7.97
CA PHE A 181 6.95 3.38 -8.21
C PHE A 181 5.61 2.90 -7.61
N MET A 182 5.00 3.64 -6.68
CA MET A 182 3.70 3.25 -6.10
C MET A 182 2.57 3.24 -7.12
N ALA A 183 2.70 3.99 -8.22
CA ALA A 183 1.76 3.92 -9.32
C ALA A 183 1.65 2.50 -9.90
N ILE A 184 2.76 1.73 -9.90
CA ILE A 184 2.76 0.32 -10.32
C ILE A 184 1.92 -0.51 -9.36
N PHE A 185 2.09 -0.32 -8.05
CA PHE A 185 1.28 -1.01 -7.05
C PHE A 185 -0.21 -0.71 -7.22
N ILE A 186 -0.57 0.56 -7.48
CA ILE A 186 -1.96 0.95 -7.74
C ILE A 186 -2.49 0.21 -8.98
N ALA A 187 -1.74 0.22 -10.08
CA ALA A 187 -2.15 -0.43 -11.33
C ALA A 187 -2.31 -1.96 -11.17
N GLN A 188 -1.43 -2.61 -10.40
CA GLN A 188 -1.42 -4.07 -10.19
C GLN A 188 -2.37 -4.56 -9.09
N SER A 189 -2.78 -3.66 -8.19
CA SER A 189 -3.74 -3.97 -7.13
C SER A 189 -5.04 -4.56 -7.68
N PHE A 190 -5.41 -4.21 -8.92
CA PHE A 190 -6.63 -4.65 -9.60
C PHE A 190 -6.53 -6.01 -10.29
N THR A 191 -5.31 -6.51 -10.54
CA THR A 191 -5.08 -7.72 -11.33
C THR A 191 -4.77 -8.95 -10.46
N ALA A 192 -4.25 -8.76 -9.25
CA ALA A 192 -3.84 -9.82 -8.32
C ALA A 192 -4.89 -10.08 -7.23
N VAL A 193 -6.13 -10.38 -7.61
CA VAL A 193 -7.10 -10.99 -6.71
C VAL A 193 -7.52 -12.28 -7.38
N ASN A 194 -6.94 -13.40 -6.96
CA ASN A 194 -7.31 -14.69 -7.53
C ASN A 194 -8.81 -14.92 -7.33
N LEU A 195 -9.48 -15.19 -8.45
CA LEU A 195 -10.93 -15.32 -8.52
C LEU A 195 -11.38 -16.74 -8.23
N ASP A 196 -10.46 -17.69 -8.36
CA ASP A 196 -10.72 -19.13 -8.33
C ASP A 196 -10.40 -19.65 -6.94
N LEU A 197 -11.28 -19.33 -5.98
CA LEU A 197 -11.32 -20.03 -4.71
C LEU A 197 -11.74 -21.48 -5.03
N PRO A 198 -10.85 -22.50 -4.97
CA PRO A 198 -11.06 -23.78 -5.68
C PRO A 198 -12.18 -24.68 -5.12
N PHE A 199 -13.00 -24.17 -4.20
CA PHE A 199 -13.90 -24.97 -3.37
C PHE A 199 -15.27 -24.34 -3.13
N TYR A 200 -15.64 -23.25 -3.83
CA TYR A 200 -16.97 -22.65 -3.71
C TYR A 200 -17.81 -22.88 -4.97
N GLU A 201 -18.79 -23.78 -4.85
CA GLU A 201 -19.82 -24.01 -5.88
C GLU A 201 -20.76 -22.79 -6.05
N ASN A 202 -20.77 -21.87 -5.08
CA ASN A 202 -21.60 -20.66 -5.10
C ASN A 202 -20.78 -19.43 -5.48
N SER A 203 -21.11 -18.80 -6.61
CA SER A 203 -20.46 -17.59 -7.13
C SER A 203 -20.53 -16.38 -6.19
N PHE A 204 -21.44 -16.37 -5.21
CA PHE A 204 -21.64 -15.24 -4.30
C PHE A 204 -20.47 -15.01 -3.34
N ILE A 205 -19.88 -16.07 -2.78
CA ILE A 205 -18.79 -15.96 -1.79
C ILE A 205 -17.50 -15.42 -2.42
N PRO A 206 -17.04 -15.90 -3.59
CA PRO A 206 -15.93 -15.29 -4.31
C PRO A 206 -16.16 -13.80 -4.62
N VAL A 207 -17.40 -13.39 -4.94
CA VAL A 207 -17.71 -11.98 -5.21
C VAL A 207 -17.57 -11.11 -3.95
N ILE A 208 -18.11 -11.56 -2.81
CA ILE A 208 -17.94 -10.85 -1.54
C ILE A 208 -16.47 -10.74 -1.16
N TYR A 209 -15.72 -11.84 -1.30
CA TYR A 209 -14.29 -11.86 -1.04
C TYR A 209 -13.55 -10.80 -1.88
N LYS A 210 -13.81 -10.76 -3.19
CA LYS A 210 -13.20 -9.78 -4.10
C LYS A 210 -13.53 -8.36 -3.70
N TYR A 211 -14.80 -8.08 -3.41
CA TYR A 211 -15.22 -6.74 -3.00
C TYR A 211 -14.50 -6.31 -1.73
N ALA A 212 -14.42 -7.19 -0.73
CA ALA A 212 -13.72 -6.91 0.52
C ALA A 212 -12.19 -6.76 0.31
N ALA A 213 -11.57 -7.61 -0.50
CA ALA A 213 -10.14 -7.53 -0.84
C ALA A 213 -9.82 -6.24 -1.60
N TYR A 214 -10.64 -5.84 -2.58
CA TYR A 214 -10.51 -4.55 -3.24
C TYR A 214 -10.72 -3.39 -2.28
N SER A 215 -11.69 -3.49 -1.37
CA SER A 215 -11.93 -2.46 -0.37
C SER A 215 -10.71 -2.22 0.53
N LEU A 216 -10.01 -3.28 0.93
CA LEU A 216 -8.74 -3.19 1.67
C LEU A 216 -7.65 -2.50 0.84
N LYS A 217 -7.48 -2.91 -0.43
CA LYS A 217 -6.48 -2.30 -1.32
C LYS A 217 -6.79 -0.82 -1.56
N PHE A 218 -8.05 -0.46 -1.82
CA PHE A 218 -8.48 0.93 -1.97
C PHE A 218 -8.19 1.75 -0.73
N TYR A 219 -8.48 1.22 0.46
CA TYR A 219 -8.13 1.90 1.71
C TYR A 219 -6.63 2.25 1.77
N LEU A 220 -5.73 1.30 1.43
CA LEU A 220 -4.28 1.56 1.40
C LEU A 220 -3.88 2.60 0.35
N ILE A 221 -4.49 2.55 -0.83
CA ILE A 221 -4.29 3.54 -1.90
C ILE A 221 -4.71 4.92 -1.42
N TYR A 222 -5.85 5.06 -0.75
CA TYR A 222 -6.31 6.34 -0.23
C TYR A 222 -5.47 6.85 0.94
N CYS A 223 -4.90 5.97 1.78
CA CYS A 223 -3.90 6.38 2.77
C CYS A 223 -2.63 6.93 2.11
N PHE A 224 -2.19 6.34 0.99
CA PHE A 224 -1.11 6.90 0.19
C PHE A 224 -1.48 8.26 -0.42
N VAL A 225 -2.67 8.39 -1.01
CA VAL A 225 -3.14 9.69 -1.57
C VAL A 225 -3.21 10.77 -0.49
N LEU A 226 -3.70 10.44 0.71
CA LEU A 226 -3.70 11.37 1.85
C LEU A 226 -2.29 11.79 2.26
N TYR A 227 -1.35 10.84 2.26
CA TYR A 227 0.05 11.13 2.54
C TYR A 227 0.66 12.09 1.49
N GLU A 228 0.46 11.82 0.20
CA GLU A 228 0.94 12.68 -0.88
C GLU A 228 0.37 14.10 -0.79
N ILE A 229 -0.94 14.23 -0.54
CA ILE A 229 -1.56 15.55 -0.39
C ILE A 229 -0.97 16.27 0.82
N VAL A 230 -0.99 15.65 2.00
CA VAL A 230 -0.68 16.36 3.26
C VAL A 230 0.81 16.58 3.46
N VAL A 231 1.62 15.54 3.24
CA VAL A 231 3.05 15.55 3.58
C VAL A 231 3.91 16.03 2.40
N VAL A 232 3.57 15.64 1.17
CA VAL A 232 4.40 15.97 -0.01
C VAL A 232 3.98 17.31 -0.63
N ILE A 233 2.69 17.47 -0.95
CA ILE A 233 2.21 18.68 -1.66
C ILE A 233 2.09 19.88 -0.72
N TYR A 234 1.52 19.67 0.47
CA TYR A 234 1.27 20.76 1.44
C TYR A 234 2.33 20.88 2.54
N ASP A 235 3.37 20.03 2.51
CA ASP A 235 4.55 20.10 3.40
C ASP A 235 4.19 20.15 4.90
N MET A 236 3.14 19.44 5.33
CA MET A 236 2.68 19.45 6.72
C MET A 236 3.27 18.29 7.52
N HIS A 237 4.25 18.59 8.39
CA HIS A 237 5.11 17.57 9.03
C HIS A 237 4.71 17.12 10.44
N ASP A 238 3.90 17.89 11.17
CA ASP A 238 3.68 17.70 12.62
C ASP A 238 2.32 17.08 12.98
N ILE A 239 1.64 16.48 12.00
CA ILE A 239 0.29 15.96 12.18
C ILE A 239 0.37 14.49 12.59
N LYS A 240 -0.40 14.09 13.60
CA LYS A 240 -0.45 12.69 14.06
C LYS A 240 -1.61 11.89 13.46
N ASN A 241 -2.65 12.60 13.04
CA ASN A 241 -3.85 12.03 12.46
C ASN A 241 -4.47 13.02 11.46
N TYR A 242 -4.91 12.53 10.31
CA TYR A 242 -5.58 13.35 9.29
C TYR A 242 -6.83 14.06 9.82
N THR A 243 -7.44 13.54 10.89
CA THR A 243 -8.56 14.19 11.59
C THR A 243 -8.23 15.57 12.14
N GLU A 244 -6.96 15.84 12.49
CA GLU A 244 -6.52 17.14 13.02
C GLU A 244 -6.64 18.28 11.98
N LEU A 245 -6.78 17.94 10.70
CA LEU A 245 -6.84 18.89 9.59
C LEU A 245 -8.25 19.38 9.29
N TYR A 246 -9.29 18.73 9.82
CA TYR A 246 -10.68 19.07 9.55
C TYR A 246 -11.60 19.09 10.78
N GLU A 247 -11.20 18.46 11.90
CA GLU A 247 -11.93 18.62 13.17
C GLU A 247 -11.42 19.85 13.92
N PRO A 248 -12.30 20.72 14.43
CA PRO A 248 -11.87 21.82 15.30
C PRO A 248 -11.24 21.25 16.58
N VAL A 249 -10.13 21.84 17.02
CA VAL A 249 -9.44 21.46 18.27
C VAL A 249 -10.39 21.71 19.44
N GLN A 250 -11.07 20.66 19.91
CA GLN A 250 -11.93 20.74 21.08
C GLN A 250 -11.05 20.75 22.34
N LEU A 251 -10.94 21.91 23.00
CA LEU A 251 -10.33 22.05 24.32
C LEU A 251 -11.24 21.41 25.38
N GLY A 252 -11.11 20.09 25.57
CA GLY A 252 -11.86 19.32 26.55
C GLY A 252 -11.55 17.83 26.48
N THR A 253 -11.88 17.05 27.51
CA THR A 253 -11.75 15.58 27.48
C THR A 253 -12.71 15.00 26.44
N LYS A 254 -12.19 14.65 25.26
CA LYS A 254 -12.95 13.97 24.20
C LYS A 254 -13.48 12.65 24.75
N LYS A 255 -14.81 12.51 24.81
CA LYS A 255 -15.45 11.24 25.21
C LYS A 255 -15.06 10.19 24.17
N LYS A 256 -14.41 9.10 24.58
CA LYS A 256 -14.01 8.02 23.66
C LYS A 256 -15.23 7.54 22.90
N SER A 257 -15.23 7.78 21.59
CA SER A 257 -16.31 7.37 20.70
C SER A 257 -16.07 5.95 20.18
N TRP A 258 -17.12 5.30 19.69
CA TRP A 258 -17.00 4.05 18.94
C TRP A 258 -16.09 4.19 17.71
N GLY A 259 -16.06 5.38 17.08
CA GLY A 259 -15.16 5.69 15.98
C GLY A 259 -13.69 5.65 16.40
N ASP A 260 -13.36 6.21 17.57
CA ASP A 260 -11.98 6.18 18.09
C ASP A 260 -11.50 4.76 18.39
N PHE A 261 -12.42 3.87 18.79
CA PHE A 261 -12.12 2.46 19.00
C PHE A 261 -11.82 1.75 17.67
N LEU A 262 -12.67 1.92 16.65
CA LEU A 262 -12.47 1.34 15.31
C LEU A 262 -11.20 1.87 14.64
N ASP A 263 -10.91 3.17 14.77
CA ASP A 263 -9.69 3.78 14.24
C ASP A 263 -8.44 3.19 14.90
N ASN A 264 -8.49 2.87 16.20
CA ASN A 264 -7.38 2.22 16.89
C ASN A 264 -7.24 0.73 16.53
N LEU A 265 -8.34 0.05 16.21
CA LEU A 265 -8.37 -1.37 15.83
C LEU A 265 -7.87 -1.59 14.38
N THR A 266 -8.16 -0.63 13.50
CA THR A 266 -7.86 -0.66 12.07
C THR A 266 -6.46 -1.17 11.71
N PRO A 267 -5.34 -0.62 12.24
CA PRO A 267 -4.00 -1.11 11.87
C PRO A 267 -3.76 -2.57 12.26
N TYR A 268 -4.32 -3.02 13.39
CA TYR A 268 -4.19 -4.41 13.83
C TYR A 268 -5.03 -5.36 12.98
N CYS A 269 -6.26 -4.97 12.62
CA CYS A 269 -7.11 -5.75 11.71
C CYS A 269 -6.48 -5.88 10.33
N LEU A 270 -5.94 -4.79 9.79
CA LEU A 270 -5.27 -4.78 8.50
C LEU A 270 -4.03 -5.67 8.52
N LEU A 271 -3.17 -5.51 9.51
CA LEU A 271 -1.94 -6.29 9.64
C LEU A 271 -2.26 -7.77 9.85
N GLY A 272 -3.19 -8.11 10.75
CA GLY A 272 -3.59 -9.49 11.00
C GLY A 272 -4.20 -10.16 9.76
N THR A 273 -5.08 -9.47 9.05
CA THR A 273 -5.72 -10.03 7.84
C THR A 273 -4.74 -10.15 6.68
N THR A 274 -3.83 -9.20 6.51
CA THR A 274 -2.82 -9.26 5.46
C THR A 274 -1.85 -10.40 5.72
N LEU A 275 -1.40 -10.60 6.97
CA LEU A 275 -0.56 -11.74 7.34
C LEU A 275 -1.30 -13.08 7.15
N LEU A 276 -2.58 -13.15 7.53
CA LEU A 276 -3.40 -14.33 7.29
C LEU A 276 -3.50 -14.66 5.80
N ALA A 277 -3.70 -13.64 4.95
CA ALA A 277 -3.73 -13.81 3.50
C ALA A 277 -2.37 -14.30 2.96
N MET A 278 -1.26 -13.70 3.39
CA MET A 278 0.08 -14.17 3.00
C MET A 278 0.34 -15.62 3.41
N VAL A 279 -0.04 -16.01 4.63
CA VAL A 279 0.10 -17.39 5.11
C VAL A 279 -0.78 -18.33 4.28
N PHE A 280 -2.02 -17.93 4.00
CA PHE A 280 -2.92 -18.69 3.14
C PHE A 280 -2.30 -18.89 1.75
N ASP A 281 -1.89 -17.82 1.06
CA ASP A 281 -1.28 -17.91 -0.27
C ASP A 281 -0.02 -18.78 -0.26
N GLY A 282 0.85 -18.61 0.74
CA GLY A 282 2.08 -19.40 0.88
C GLY A 282 1.82 -20.89 1.11
N VAL A 283 0.80 -21.23 1.92
CA VAL A 283 0.37 -22.62 2.11
C VAL A 283 -0.18 -23.16 0.79
N MET A 284 -1.08 -22.44 0.11
CA MET A 284 -1.65 -22.89 -1.16
C MET A 284 -0.58 -23.08 -2.25
N MET A 285 0.43 -22.20 -2.32
CA MET A 285 1.58 -22.36 -3.20
C MET A 285 2.39 -23.62 -2.88
N TRP A 286 2.67 -23.87 -1.60
CA TRP A 286 3.40 -25.07 -1.17
C TRP A 286 2.65 -26.35 -1.53
N LEU A 287 1.32 -26.36 -1.33
CA LEU A 287 0.49 -27.51 -1.70
C LEU A 287 0.41 -27.72 -3.21
N GLY A 288 0.32 -26.66 -3.99
CA GLY A 288 0.41 -26.74 -5.45
C GLY A 288 1.74 -27.36 -5.91
N TYR A 289 2.86 -26.99 -5.28
CA TYR A 289 4.18 -27.54 -5.60
C TYR A 289 4.33 -29.03 -5.24
N GLN A 290 3.71 -29.52 -4.16
CA GLN A 290 3.78 -30.93 -3.77
C GLN A 290 3.02 -31.87 -4.72
N HIS A 291 2.12 -31.33 -5.54
CA HIS A 291 1.26 -32.09 -6.44
C HIS A 291 1.65 -31.96 -7.93
N MET A 292 2.71 -31.20 -8.25
CA MET A 292 3.37 -31.16 -9.55
C MET A 292 4.53 -32.16 -9.61
#